data_AF-A0A7R9ZQY7-F1
#
_entry.id   AF-A0A7R9ZQY7-F1
#
_cell.length_a   1.000
_cell.length_b   1.000
_cell.length_c   1.000
_cell.angle_alpha   90.00
_cell.angle_beta   90.00
_cell.angle_gamma   90.00
#
_symmetry.space_group_name_H-M   'P 1'
#
loop_
_entity.id
_entity.type
_entity.pdbx_description
1 polymer ?
#
loop_
_entity_poly.entity_id
_entity_poly.type
_entity_poly.pdbx_seq_one_letter_code
_entity_poly.pdbx_strand_id
1 'polypeptide(L)'
;GLRFEFVPLEFGTKGQDRDQQLQIKLRIRRESAYYDRNIIPLLTALNVVGICTLTLDAMQFGNRGEMILATAFVDIGIRMTVDSKLPVVGYQIKMQYVLNNLFFGLLFLVIASSLSYVVDINYGQDYSNTVDQFAAAIEGLHLMVILSIYYGGSKSCWAKVICMASDFTSGPVESESQDKI
;
A
#
# COMPACT_ATOMS: atom_id res chain seq x y z
N GLY A 1 -22.66 11.22 -0.74
CA GLY A 1 -24.00 11.69 -1.10
C GLY A 1 -24.52 10.86 -2.25
N LEU A 2 -25.80 10.47 -2.19
CA LEU A 2 -26.53 9.90 -3.31
C LEU A 2 -26.86 11.02 -4.30
N ARG A 3 -26.66 10.79 -5.60
CA ARG A 3 -27.13 11.69 -6.65
C ARG A 3 -28.23 10.99 -7.44
N PHE A 4 -29.35 11.69 -7.59
CA PHE A 4 -30.50 11.26 -8.35
C PHE A 4 -30.57 12.15 -9.59
N GLU A 5 -30.40 11.55 -10.75
CA GLU A 5 -30.49 12.24 -12.03
C GLU A 5 -31.49 11.47 -12.90
N PHE A 6 -32.52 12.16 -13.40
CA PHE A 6 -33.40 11.60 -14.41
C PHE A 6 -32.70 11.73 -15.76
N VAL A 7 -32.41 10.60 -16.39
CA VAL A 7 -31.71 10.56 -17.68
C VAL A 7 -32.65 9.95 -18.72
N PRO A 8 -32.84 10.59 -19.89
CA PRO A 8 -33.66 10.01 -20.95
C PRO A 8 -33.02 8.72 -21.49
N LEU A 9 -33.84 7.70 -21.75
CA LEU A 9 -33.37 6.45 -22.37
C LEU A 9 -32.95 6.69 -23.83
N GLU A 10 -31.78 6.17 -24.22
CA GLU A 10 -31.26 6.30 -25.59
C GLU A 10 -32.02 5.42 -26.60
N PHE A 11 -32.75 4.41 -26.11
CA PHE A 11 -33.54 3.49 -26.92
C PHE A 11 -35.02 3.58 -26.54
N GLY A 12 -35.82 4.13 -27.45
CA GLY A 12 -37.28 4.19 -27.34
C GLY A 12 -37.88 4.31 -28.73
N THR A 13 -38.99 3.62 -28.98
CA THR A 13 -39.76 3.70 -30.22
C THR A 13 -40.03 5.16 -30.57
N LYS A 14 -39.68 5.58 -31.78
CA LYS A 14 -39.88 6.96 -32.29
C LYS A 14 -41.36 7.32 -32.25
N GLY A 15 -41.84 7.83 -31.13
CA GLY A 15 -43.23 8.15 -30.90
C GLY A 15 -43.43 8.86 -29.56
N GLN A 16 -43.11 10.15 -29.55
CA GLN A 16 -43.53 11.24 -28.65
C GLN A 16 -43.45 11.13 -27.10
N ASP A 17 -43.32 9.95 -26.50
CA ASP A 17 -43.05 9.78 -25.06
C ASP A 17 -41.76 8.99 -24.88
N ARG A 18 -40.65 9.70 -24.61
CA ARG A 18 -39.40 9.04 -24.22
C ARG A 18 -39.51 8.63 -22.76
N ASP A 19 -39.51 7.33 -22.50
CA ASP A 19 -39.44 6.80 -21.14
C ASP A 19 -38.23 7.41 -20.41
N GLN A 20 -38.49 7.97 -19.23
CA GLN A 20 -37.46 8.52 -18.36
C GLN A 20 -37.04 7.44 -17.37
N GLN A 21 -35.74 7.17 -17.26
CA GLN A 21 -35.20 6.31 -16.21
C GLN A 21 -34.60 7.15 -15.09
N LEU A 22 -34.90 6.78 -13.85
CA LEU A 22 -34.24 7.34 -12.67
C LEU A 22 -32.87 6.69 -12.52
N GLN A 23 -31.80 7.44 -12.80
CA GLN A 23 -30.43 6.98 -12.56
C GLN A 23 -30.00 7.35 -11.15
N ILE A 24 -29.78 6.33 -10.31
CA ILE A 24 -29.26 6.50 -8.95
C ILE A 24 -27.76 6.22 -8.97
N LYS A 25 -26.94 7.24 -8.73
CA LYS A 25 -25.47 7.11 -8.64
C LYS A 25 -25.06 7.13 -7.17
N LEU A 26 -24.57 5.99 -6.69
CA LEU A 26 -23.97 5.86 -5.36
C LEU A 26 -22.45 5.74 -5.48
N ARG A 27 -21.72 6.72 -4.92
CA ARG A 27 -20.27 6.65 -4.82
C ARG A 27 -19.87 5.91 -3.55
N ILE A 28 -19.46 4.65 -3.70
CA ILE A 28 -18.94 3.84 -2.60
C ILE A 28 -17.44 4.12 -2.45
N ARG A 29 -17.01 4.56 -1.26
CA ARG A 29 -15.59 4.63 -0.89
C ARG A 29 -15.28 3.45 0.01
N ARG A 30 -14.30 2.64 -0.38
CA ARG A 30 -13.83 1.53 0.44
C ARG A 30 -12.91 2.10 1.53
N GLU A 31 -13.20 1.79 2.79
CA GLU A 31 -12.25 2.09 3.86
C GLU A 31 -11.04 1.15 3.76
N SER A 32 -9.87 1.71 3.42
CA SER A 32 -8.60 0.97 3.39
C SER A 32 -7.95 0.84 4.77
N ALA A 33 -8.56 1.43 5.80
CA ALA A 33 -7.97 1.59 7.13
C ALA A 33 -7.50 0.26 7.76
N TYR A 34 -8.17 -0.86 7.48
CA TYR A 34 -7.76 -2.17 7.96
C TYR A 34 -6.38 -2.59 7.42
N TYR A 35 -6.13 -2.38 6.12
CA TYR A 35 -4.86 -2.73 5.48
C TYR A 35 -3.75 -1.79 5.92
N ASP A 36 -4.06 -0.50 6.01
CA ASP A 36 -3.12 0.56 6.38
C ASP A 36 -2.64 0.46 7.83
N ARG A 37 -3.50 0.03 8.76
CA ARG A 37 -3.20 -0.02 10.20
C ARG A 37 -2.64 -1.36 10.68
N ASN A 38 -2.94 -2.45 9.98
CA ASN A 38 -2.55 -3.78 10.45
C ASN A 38 -1.47 -4.41 9.56
N ILE A 39 -1.70 -4.46 8.25
CA ILE A 39 -0.85 -5.25 7.34
C ILE A 39 0.45 -4.51 7.03
N ILE A 40 0.39 -3.22 6.70
CA ILE A 40 1.59 -2.44 6.36
C ILE A 40 2.57 -2.32 7.53
N PRO A 41 2.15 -2.00 8.77
CA PRO A 41 3.06 -1.96 9.90
C PRO A 41 3.66 -3.32 10.24
N LEU A 42 2.89 -4.40 10.09
CA LEU A 42 3.38 -5.76 10.30
C LEU A 42 4.49 -6.11 9.30
N LEU A 43 4.28 -5.87 8.00
CA LEU A 43 5.31 -6.11 6.98
C LEU A 43 6.54 -5.23 7.18
N THR A 44 6.33 -3.98 7.60
CA THR A 44 7.43 -3.06 7.91
C THR A 44 8.26 -3.59 9.08
N ALA A 45 7.61 -4.08 10.13
CA ALA A 45 8.28 -4.68 11.28
C ALA A 45 9.08 -5.93 10.88
N LEU A 46 8.52 -6.78 10.00
CA LEU A 46 9.24 -7.94 9.47
C LEU A 46 10.52 -7.55 8.71
N ASN A 47 10.46 -6.50 7.89
CA ASN A 47 11.65 -5.99 7.18
C ASN A 47 12.69 -5.42 8.15
N VAL A 48 12.26 -4.71 9.19
CA VAL A 48 13.16 -4.22 10.25
C VAL A 48 13.81 -5.37 10.99
N VAL A 49 13.05 -6.43 11.32
CA VAL A 49 13.61 -7.66 11.91
C VAL A 49 14.67 -8.26 10.98
N GLY A 50 14.39 -8.34 9.67
CA GLY A 50 15.36 -8.76 8.66
C GLY A 50 16.66 -7.94 8.70
N ILE A 51 16.56 -6.61 8.75
CA ILE A 51 17.74 -5.74 8.87
C ILE A 51 18.50 -6.01 10.18
N CYS A 52 17.79 -6.20 11.30
CA CYS A 52 18.41 -6.52 12.59
C CYS A 52 19.20 -7.83 12.57
N THR A 53 18.84 -8.81 11.73
CA THR A 53 19.61 -10.06 11.61
C THR A 53 21.03 -9.84 11.06
N LEU A 54 21.30 -8.74 10.36
CA LEU A 54 22.66 -8.40 9.91
C LEU A 54 23.60 -8.01 11.05
N THR A 55 23.11 -7.75 12.26
CA THR A 55 23.95 -7.43 13.43
C THR A 55 24.65 -8.64 14.04
N LEU A 56 24.36 -9.84 13.53
CA LEU A 56 24.38 -11.08 14.30
C LEU A 56 25.54 -11.99 13.87
N ASP A 57 26.81 -11.62 14.02
CA ASP A 57 28.03 -12.33 13.52
C ASP A 57 27.96 -13.20 12.22
N ALA A 58 28.74 -12.82 11.20
CA ALA A 58 28.69 -13.42 9.87
C ALA A 58 29.04 -14.93 9.84
N MET A 59 29.87 -15.40 10.78
CA MET A 59 30.21 -16.81 10.95
C MET A 59 29.00 -17.69 11.32
N GLN A 60 27.96 -17.10 11.94
CA GLN A 60 26.71 -17.78 12.26
C GLN A 60 25.70 -17.70 11.11
N PHE A 61 26.17 -17.90 9.87
CA PHE A 61 25.33 -17.84 8.66
C PHE A 61 24.10 -18.74 8.76
N GLY A 62 24.22 -19.92 9.40
CA GLY A 62 23.07 -20.81 9.64
C GLY A 62 21.94 -20.11 10.39
N ASN A 63 22.24 -19.51 11.54
CA ASN A 63 21.25 -18.80 12.36
C ASN A 63 20.69 -17.56 11.63
N ARG A 64 21.56 -16.77 10.98
CA ARG A 64 21.15 -15.60 10.19
C ARG A 64 20.20 -15.98 9.06
N GLY A 65 20.61 -16.97 8.27
CA GLY A 65 19.87 -17.48 7.13
C GLY A 65 18.51 -18.03 7.54
N GLU A 66 18.45 -18.82 8.61
CA GLU A 66 17.19 -19.34 9.16
C GLU A 66 16.23 -18.23 9.58
N MET A 67 16.71 -17.18 10.27
CA MET A 67 15.87 -16.06 10.69
C MET A 67 15.34 -15.23 9.50
N ILE A 68 16.19 -14.94 8.51
CA ILE A 68 15.78 -14.20 7.31
C ILE A 68 14.81 -15.03 6.48
N LEU A 69 15.06 -16.33 6.32
CA LEU A 69 14.20 -17.25 5.57
C LEU A 69 12.83 -17.42 6.26
N ALA A 70 12.81 -17.57 7.59
CA ALA A 70 11.56 -17.62 8.36
C ALA A 70 10.75 -16.34 8.18
N THR A 71 11.40 -15.18 8.20
CA THR A 71 10.77 -13.88 7.95
C THR A 71 10.20 -13.80 6.53
N ALA A 72 10.94 -14.28 5.52
CA ALA A 72 10.49 -14.33 4.14
C ALA A 72 9.27 -15.25 3.95
N PHE A 73 9.21 -16.40 4.64
CA PHE A 73 8.03 -17.27 4.60
C PHE A 73 6.79 -16.62 5.20
N VAL A 74 6.95 -15.88 6.31
CA VAL A 74 5.85 -15.11 6.90
C VAL A 74 5.37 -14.04 5.93
N ASP A 75 6.27 -13.33 5.26
CA ASP A 75 5.93 -12.30 4.28
C ASP A 75 5.18 -12.87 3.07
N ILE A 76 5.67 -13.99 2.51
CA ILE A 76 4.97 -14.73 1.44
C ILE A 76 3.59 -15.20 1.91
N GLY A 77 3.47 -15.73 3.14
CA GLY A 77 2.21 -16.20 3.70
C GLY A 77 1.19 -15.06 3.84
N ILE A 78 1.62 -13.89 4.31
CA ILE A 78 0.77 -12.70 4.37
C ILE A 78 0.36 -12.28 2.97
N ARG A 79 1.30 -12.25 2.02
CA ARG A 79 1.00 -11.93 0.62
C ARG A 79 -0.05 -12.85 0.00
N MET A 80 0.12 -14.17 0.13
CA MET A 80 -0.86 -15.15 -0.35
C MET A 80 -2.22 -14.96 0.31
N THR A 81 -2.25 -14.68 1.61
CA THR A 81 -3.50 -14.43 2.35
C THR A 81 -4.19 -13.15 1.88
N VAL A 82 -3.44 -12.07 1.64
CA VAL A 82 -3.98 -10.81 1.13
C VAL A 82 -4.49 -10.98 -0.31
N ASP A 83 -3.71 -11.61 -1.18
CA ASP A 83 -4.09 -11.86 -2.57
C ASP A 83 -5.36 -12.72 -2.67
N SER A 84 -5.53 -13.72 -1.78
CA SER A 84 -6.76 -14.55 -1.75
C SER A 84 -8.04 -13.78 -1.40
N LYS A 85 -7.92 -12.66 -0.69
CA LYS A 85 -9.05 -11.81 -0.25
C LYS A 85 -9.35 -10.66 -1.21
N LEU A 86 -8.47 -10.43 -2.19
CA LEU A 86 -8.63 -9.38 -3.18
C LEU A 86 -9.28 -9.96 -4.45
N PRO A 87 -10.18 -9.21 -5.11
CA PRO A 87 -10.74 -9.65 -6.38
C PRO A 87 -9.62 -9.74 -7.42
N VAL A 88 -9.62 -10.83 -8.19
CA VAL A 88 -8.64 -11.03 -9.27
C VAL A 88 -8.90 -10.00 -10.37
N VAL A 89 -7.97 -9.06 -10.50
CA VAL A 89 -8.01 -8.00 -11.52
C VAL A 89 -6.75 -8.08 -12.38
N GLY A 90 -6.86 -7.80 -13.68
CA GLY A 90 -5.73 -7.89 -14.62
C GLY A 90 -4.71 -6.75 -14.53
N TYR A 91 -4.90 -5.78 -13.63
CA TYR A 91 -3.96 -4.67 -13.40
C TYR A 91 -3.30 -4.80 -12.03
N GLN A 92 -2.07 -4.30 -11.91
CA GLN A 92 -1.34 -4.34 -10.64
C GLN A 92 -1.95 -3.38 -9.61
N ILE A 93 -2.38 -3.92 -8.48
CA ILE A 93 -2.89 -3.12 -7.36
C ILE A 93 -1.71 -2.46 -6.64
N LYS A 94 -1.85 -1.20 -6.21
CA LYS A 94 -0.81 -0.47 -5.44
C LYS A 94 -0.29 -1.25 -4.23
N MET A 95 -1.18 -1.99 -3.55
CA MET A 95 -0.79 -2.83 -2.41
C MET A 95 0.14 -3.96 -2.82
N GLN A 96 -0.17 -4.66 -3.93
CA GLN A 96 0.70 -5.71 -4.48
C GLN A 96 2.08 -5.17 -4.89
N TYR A 97 2.13 -3.94 -5.41
CA TYR A 97 3.40 -3.27 -5.69
C TYR A 97 4.26 -3.12 -4.42
N VAL A 98 3.68 -2.63 -3.32
CA VAL A 98 4.40 -2.47 -2.05
C VAL A 98 4.86 -3.82 -1.49
N LEU A 99 3.97 -4.81 -1.46
CA LEU A 99 4.29 -6.16 -0.98
C LEU A 99 5.44 -6.78 -1.81
N ASN A 100 5.42 -6.64 -3.13
CA ASN A 100 6.50 -7.14 -3.98
C ASN A 100 7.84 -6.45 -3.68
N ASN A 101 7.84 -5.12 -3.50
CA ASN A 101 9.08 -4.40 -3.20
C ASN A 101 9.65 -4.78 -1.82
N LEU A 102 8.81 -4.96 -0.81
CA LEU A 102 9.23 -5.44 0.51
C LEU A 102 9.81 -6.86 0.44
N PHE A 103 9.17 -7.74 -0.34
CA PHE A 103 9.71 -9.08 -0.61
C PHE A 103 11.08 -9.03 -1.30
N PHE A 104 11.27 -8.13 -2.29
CA PHE A 104 12.57 -7.94 -2.94
C PHE A 104 13.63 -7.44 -1.95
N GLY A 105 13.27 -6.60 -0.98
CA GLY A 105 14.19 -6.15 0.07
C GLY A 105 14.66 -7.30 0.96
N LEU A 106 13.75 -8.22 1.34
CA LEU A 106 14.13 -9.45 2.06
C LEU A 106 15.03 -10.36 1.23
N LEU A 107 14.77 -10.49 -0.08
CA LEU A 107 15.63 -11.26 -0.98
C LEU A 107 17.05 -10.64 -1.07
N PHE A 108 17.12 -9.31 -1.16
CA PHE A 108 18.38 -8.60 -1.15
C PHE A 108 19.15 -8.84 0.16
N LEU A 109 18.47 -8.83 1.32
CA LEU A 109 19.06 -9.18 2.61
C LEU A 109 19.67 -10.59 2.65
N VAL A 110 18.99 -11.59 2.06
CA VAL A 110 19.53 -12.96 1.96
C VAL A 110 20.82 -12.98 1.14
N ILE A 111 20.83 -12.29 0.00
CA ILE A 111 22.01 -12.21 -0.88
C ILE A 111 23.15 -11.47 -0.16
N ALA A 112 22.85 -10.34 0.49
CA ALA A 112 23.83 -9.57 1.25
C ALA A 112 24.43 -10.39 2.39
N SER A 113 23.61 -11.11 3.17
CA SER A 113 24.11 -11.99 4.24
C SER A 113 24.98 -13.12 3.69
N SER A 114 24.66 -13.66 2.51
CA SER A 114 25.47 -14.69 1.86
C SER A 114 26.81 -14.12 1.38
N LEU A 115 26.81 -12.88 0.87
CA LEU A 115 28.02 -12.17 0.46
C LEU A 115 28.92 -11.87 1.66
N SER A 116 28.36 -11.38 2.77
CA SER A 116 29.09 -11.12 4.01
C SER A 116 29.80 -12.37 4.53
N TYR A 117 29.14 -13.54 4.50
CA TYR A 117 29.76 -14.81 4.86
C TYR A 117 30.96 -15.17 3.97
N VAL A 118 30.83 -15.00 2.65
CA VAL A 118 31.95 -15.25 1.72
C VAL A 118 33.10 -14.27 1.93
N VAL A 119 32.79 -13.00 2.21
CA VAL A 119 33.80 -11.96 2.47
C VAL A 119 34.54 -12.24 3.77
N ASP A 120 33.84 -12.68 4.82
CA ASP A 120 34.44 -13.04 6.11
C ASP A 120 35.49 -14.15 5.96
N ILE A 121 35.18 -15.20 5.18
CA ILE A 121 36.10 -16.31 4.93
C ILE A 121 37.37 -15.86 4.17
N ASN A 122 37.26 -14.92 3.23
CA ASN A 122 38.35 -14.56 2.33
C ASN A 122 39.17 -13.34 2.79
N TYR A 123 38.54 -12.38 3.48
CA TYR A 123 39.10 -11.06 3.79
C TYR A 123 39.05 -10.73 5.28
N GLY A 124 38.29 -11.49 6.09
CA GLY A 124 38.16 -11.31 7.53
C GLY A 124 36.98 -10.42 7.95
N GLN A 125 36.76 -10.39 9.26
CA GLN A 125 35.54 -9.88 9.91
C GLN A 125 35.30 -8.38 9.72
N ASP A 126 36.36 -7.57 9.65
CA ASP A 126 36.25 -6.12 9.49
C ASP A 126 35.60 -5.74 8.14
N TYR A 127 35.92 -6.50 7.08
CA TYR A 127 35.32 -6.28 5.76
C TYR A 127 33.87 -6.77 5.72
N SER A 128 33.56 -7.90 6.35
CA SER A 128 32.19 -8.40 6.46
C SER A 128 31.27 -7.41 7.19
N ASN A 129 31.73 -6.84 8.31
CA ASN A 129 30.96 -5.84 9.06
C ASN A 129 30.67 -4.58 8.23
N THR A 130 31.62 -4.19 7.38
CA THR A 130 31.43 -3.05 6.47
C THR A 130 30.34 -3.36 5.45
N VAL A 131 30.33 -4.56 4.86
CA VAL A 131 29.29 -5.01 3.92
C VAL A 131 27.92 -5.05 4.59
N ASP A 132 27.81 -5.59 5.80
CA ASP A 132 26.57 -5.65 6.57
C ASP A 132 26.01 -4.24 6.86
N GLN A 133 26.87 -3.29 7.24
CA GLN A 133 26.46 -1.90 7.46
C GLN A 133 25.95 -1.23 6.18
N PHE A 134 26.62 -1.44 5.05
CA PHE A 134 26.16 -0.93 3.75
C PHE A 134 24.82 -1.55 3.35
N ALA A 135 24.66 -2.87 3.49
CA ALA A 135 23.42 -3.56 3.17
C ALA A 135 22.26 -3.06 4.04
N ALA A 136 22.48 -2.91 5.35
CA ALA A 136 21.50 -2.37 6.28
C ALA A 136 21.10 -0.92 5.94
N ALA A 137 22.06 -0.08 5.54
CA ALA A 137 21.78 1.30 5.15
C ALA A 137 20.97 1.37 3.85
N ILE A 138 21.31 0.55 2.85
CA ILE A 138 20.59 0.49 1.58
C ILE A 138 19.15 0.03 1.80
N GLU A 139 18.93 -1.05 2.55
CA GLU A 139 17.56 -1.53 2.83
C GLU A 139 16.77 -0.58 3.74
N GLY A 140 17.42 0.01 4.74
CA GLY A 140 16.79 1.03 5.57
C GLY A 140 16.29 2.22 4.74
N LEU A 141 17.11 2.68 3.79
CA LEU A 141 16.72 3.75 2.86
C LEU A 141 15.59 3.31 1.92
N HIS A 142 15.69 2.11 1.35
CA HIS A 142 14.68 1.53 0.47
C HIS A 142 13.32 1.43 1.18
N LEU A 143 13.28 0.92 2.41
CA LEU A 143 12.08 0.85 3.25
C LEU A 143 11.49 2.24 3.50
N MET A 144 12.32 3.22 3.84
CA MET A 144 11.88 4.61 4.06
C MET A 144 11.29 5.25 2.81
N VAL A 145 11.87 5.00 1.63
CA VAL A 145 11.36 5.49 0.34
C VAL A 145 10.01 4.86 0.02
N ILE A 146 9.86 3.54 0.19
CA ILE A 146 8.59 2.84 -0.05
C ILE A 146 7.49 3.36 0.86
N LEU A 147 7.78 3.50 2.16
CA LEU A 147 6.83 4.05 3.13
C LEU A 147 6.45 5.49 2.78
N SER A 148 7.41 6.29 2.31
CA SER A 148 7.16 7.67 1.88
C SER A 148 6.27 7.72 0.63
N ILE A 149 6.44 6.83 -0.34
CA ILE A 149 5.57 6.73 -1.52
C ILE A 149 4.16 6.28 -1.09
N TYR A 150 4.09 5.31 -0.17
CA TYR A 150 2.83 4.76 0.33
C TYR A 150 2.00 5.79 1.08
N TYR A 151 2.59 6.43 2.10
CA TYR A 151 1.90 7.42 2.94
C TYR A 151 1.87 8.82 2.31
N GLY A 152 2.85 9.16 1.46
CA GLY A 152 2.93 10.46 0.76
C GLY A 152 1.77 10.67 -0.23
N GLY A 153 1.31 9.61 -0.90
CA GLY A 153 0.10 9.65 -1.72
C GLY A 153 -1.20 9.86 -0.92
N SER A 154 -1.21 9.52 0.38
CA SER A 154 -2.39 9.60 1.24
C SER A 154 -2.70 11.04 1.69
N LYS A 155 -1.68 11.88 1.88
CA LYS A 155 -1.87 13.30 2.30
C LYS A 155 -2.66 14.13 1.26
N SER A 156 -2.49 13.85 -0.03
CA SER A 156 -3.27 14.51 -1.09
C SER A 156 -4.74 14.07 -1.09
N CYS A 157 -5.04 12.82 -0.75
CA CYS A 157 -6.41 12.31 -0.73
C CYS A 157 -7.19 12.89 0.46
N TRP A 158 -6.59 12.97 1.65
CA TRP A 158 -7.23 13.60 2.82
C TRP A 158 -7.50 15.10 2.61
N ALA A 159 -6.58 15.84 2.00
CA ALA A 159 -6.82 17.24 1.64
C ALA A 159 -7.98 17.37 0.65
N LYS A 160 -8.10 16.48 -0.34
CA LYS A 160 -9.21 16.48 -1.30
C LYS A 160 -10.55 16.03 -0.69
N VAL A 161 -10.53 15.18 0.34
CA VAL A 161 -11.73 14.80 1.10
C VAL A 161 -12.20 15.92 2.02
N ILE A 162 -11.29 16.66 2.65
CA ILE A 162 -11.62 17.83 3.48
C ILE A 162 -12.10 19.00 2.61
N CYS A 163 -11.48 19.27 1.47
CA CYS A 163 -11.96 20.28 0.52
C CYS A 163 -13.32 19.90 -0.11
N MET A 164 -13.55 18.61 -0.44
CA MET A 164 -14.89 18.18 -0.90
C MET A 164 -15.96 18.20 0.19
N ALA A 165 -15.57 18.19 1.47
CA ALA A 165 -16.50 18.34 2.58
C ALA A 165 -16.86 19.83 2.85
N SER A 166 -15.94 20.77 2.60
CA SER A 166 -16.23 22.21 2.74
C SER A 166 -17.11 22.76 1.61
N ASP A 167 -17.01 22.20 0.40
CA ASP A 167 -17.88 22.56 -0.73
C ASP A 167 -19.34 22.05 -0.58
N PHE A 168 -19.60 21.18 0.40
CA PHE A 168 -20.94 20.65 0.67
C PHE A 168 -21.73 21.48 1.70
N THR A 169 -21.07 22.42 2.38
CA THR A 169 -21.70 23.32 3.38
C THR A 169 -22.04 24.71 2.84
N SER A 170 -21.69 25.02 1.58
CA SER A 170 -22.02 26.28 0.91
C SER A 170 -23.05 26.08 -0.21
N GLY A 171 -24.18 25.45 0.13
CA GLY A 171 -25.39 25.57 -0.70
C GLY A 171 -25.98 26.98 -0.53
N PRO A 172 -26.40 27.67 -1.61
CA PRO A 172 -27.06 28.96 -1.48
C PRO A 172 -28.37 28.78 -0.71
N VAL A 173 -28.54 29.58 0.35
CA VAL A 173 -29.82 29.72 1.05
C VAL A 173 -30.79 30.39 0.09
N GLU A 174 -31.67 29.59 -0.51
CA GLU A 174 -32.80 30.07 -1.31
C GLU A 174 -33.76 30.79 -0.34
N SER A 175 -33.70 32.12 -0.33
CA SER A 175 -34.62 32.96 0.42
C SER A 175 -35.97 32.97 -0.29
N GLU A 176 -36.92 32.18 0.20
CA GLU A 176 -38.34 32.27 -0.14
C GLU A 176 -38.86 33.66 0.26
N SER A 177 -39.07 34.55 -0.72
CA SER A 177 -39.87 35.76 -0.52
C SER A 177 -41.35 35.38 -0.57
N GLN A 178 -42.01 35.44 0.58
CA GLN A 178 -43.47 35.42 0.66
C GLN A 178 -44.03 36.72 0.05
N ASP A 179 -44.56 36.64 -1.16
CA ASP A 179 -45.46 37.66 -1.70
C ASP A 179 -46.89 37.41 -1.21
N LYS A 180 -47.44 38.44 -0.57
CA LYS A 180 -48.83 38.56 -0.15
C LYS A 180 -49.70 38.92 -1.37
N ILE A 181 -50.80 38.17 -1.55
CA ILE A 181 -52.08 38.71 -2.00
C ILE A 181 -53.17 38.08 -1.14
#